data_AF-X1EDP8-F1
#
_entry.id   AF-X1EDP8-F1
#
_cell.length_a   1.000
_cell.length_b   1.000
_cell.length_c   1.000
_cell.angle_alpha   90.00
_cell.angle_beta   90.00
_cell.angle_gamma   90.00
#
_symmetry.space_group_name_H-M   'P 1'
#
loop_
_entity.id
_entity.type
_entity.pdbx_description
1 polymer ?
#
loop_
_entity_poly.entity_id
_entity_poly.type
_entity_poly.pdbx_seq_one_letter_code
_entity_poly.pdbx_strand_id
1 'polypeptide(L)'
;MPAGRAEIRDTENEGIIIKYLTTPTEFVCTEDVVQGAVCQKMELGDLDSTGRPRPIPLDDSEFQIETDYVIEAIGQDTDIS
;
A
#
# COMPACT_ATOMS: atom_id res chain seq x y z
N MET A 1 3.83 10.52 -2.30
CA MET A 1 2.45 10.12 -2.65
C MET A 1 2.01 10.95 -3.85
N PRO A 2 1.43 10.36 -4.90
CA PRO A 2 1.05 11.08 -6.12
C PRO A 2 -0.27 11.89 -6.02
N ALA A 3 -1.09 11.68 -4.99
CA ALA A 3 -2.33 12.42 -4.76
C ALA A 3 -2.09 13.91 -4.44
N GLY A 4 -3.11 14.76 -4.65
CA GLY A 4 -3.03 16.19 -4.38
C GLY A 4 -2.91 16.50 -2.89
N ARG A 5 -2.13 17.53 -2.52
CA ARG A 5 -1.92 17.88 -1.10
C ARG A 5 -3.20 18.22 -0.33
N ALA A 6 -4.18 18.83 -1.01
CA ALA A 6 -5.47 19.15 -0.40
C ALA A 6 -6.25 17.86 -0.08
N GLU A 7 -6.30 16.93 -1.03
CA GLU A 7 -6.98 15.63 -0.88
C GLU A 7 -6.35 14.79 0.24
N ILE A 8 -5.02 14.77 0.34
CA ILE A 8 -4.31 14.05 1.42
C ILE A 8 -4.71 14.63 2.78
N ARG A 9 -4.71 15.95 2.91
CA ARG A 9 -5.10 16.62 4.16
C ARG A 9 -6.57 16.35 4.49
N ASP A 10 -7.44 16.38 3.50
CA ASP A 10 -8.87 16.15 3.72
C ASP A 10 -9.12 14.68 4.12
N THR A 11 -8.40 13.73 3.51
CA THR A 11 -8.36 12.30 3.89
C THR A 11 -7.94 12.11 5.35
N GLU A 12 -6.86 12.79 5.78
CA GLU A 12 -6.41 12.77 7.17
C GLU A 12 -7.44 13.41 8.12
N ASN A 13 -8.09 14.51 7.72
CA ASN A 13 -9.14 15.19 8.50
C ASN A 13 -10.41 14.33 8.66
N GLU A 14 -10.73 13.50 7.67
CA GLU A 14 -11.83 12.54 7.71
C GLU A 14 -11.52 11.31 8.60
N GLY A 15 -10.28 11.20 9.10
CA GLY A 15 -9.85 10.12 10.00
C GLY A 15 -9.39 8.86 9.27
N ILE A 16 -9.12 8.94 7.95
CA ILE A 16 -8.60 7.81 7.19
C ILE A 16 -7.13 7.58 7.54
N ILE A 17 -6.77 6.32 7.80
CA ILE A 17 -5.43 5.93 8.23
C ILE A 17 -4.55 5.69 7.00
N ILE A 18 -3.54 6.54 6.80
CA ILE A 18 -2.53 6.37 5.75
C ILE A 18 -1.30 5.66 6.35
N LYS A 19 -1.10 4.39 5.97
CA LYS A 19 0.12 3.64 6.31
C LYS A 19 1.17 3.83 5.22
N TYR A 20 2.03 4.84 5.39
CA TYR A 20 3.20 5.01 4.52
C TYR A 20 4.17 3.83 4.64
N LEU A 21 5.01 3.65 3.61
CA LEU A 21 6.09 2.65 3.59
C LEU A 21 5.61 1.26 4.04
N THR A 22 4.47 0.84 3.51
CA THR A 22 3.79 -0.41 3.85
C THR A 22 3.30 -1.00 2.54
N THR A 23 3.66 -2.24 2.26
CA THR A 23 3.23 -2.96 1.06
C THR A 23 2.62 -4.31 1.48
N PRO A 24 1.44 -4.68 0.96
CA PRO A 24 0.90 -6.02 1.17
C PRO A 24 1.76 -7.07 0.46
N THR A 25 2.07 -8.16 1.16
CA THR A 25 2.84 -9.30 0.63
C THR A 25 1.95 -10.53 0.43
N GLU A 26 0.86 -10.65 1.20
CA GLU A 26 -0.09 -11.76 1.10
C GLU A 26 -1.48 -11.32 1.57
N PHE A 27 -2.53 -11.81 0.91
CA PHE A 27 -3.91 -11.68 1.38
C PHE A 27 -4.33 -12.98 2.07
N VAL A 28 -4.81 -12.87 3.30
CA VAL A 28 -5.31 -14.01 4.08
C VAL A 28 -6.80 -14.12 3.82
N CYS A 29 -7.24 -15.26 3.31
CA CYS A 29 -8.63 -15.53 2.99
C CYS A 29 -9.12 -16.80 3.67
N THR A 30 -10.38 -16.78 4.11
CA THR A 30 -11.11 -17.98 4.54
C THR A 30 -12.28 -18.15 3.58
N GLU A 31 -12.34 -19.28 2.90
CA GLU A 31 -13.26 -19.48 1.76
C GLU A 31 -13.07 -18.35 0.72
N ASP A 32 -14.15 -17.65 0.36
CA ASP A 32 -14.13 -16.55 -0.61
C ASP A 32 -14.12 -15.15 0.06
N VAL A 33 -13.80 -15.06 1.36
CA VAL A 33 -13.81 -13.81 2.14
C VAL A 33 -12.40 -13.47 2.63
N VAL A 34 -11.96 -12.23 2.36
CA VAL A 34 -10.70 -11.71 2.90
C VAL A 34 -10.83 -11.55 4.42
N GLN A 35 -9.79 -11.92 5.16
CA GLN A 35 -9.69 -11.75 6.61
C GLN A 35 -8.61 -10.73 6.98
N GLY A 36 -7.67 -10.48 6.06
CA GLY A 36 -6.67 -9.45 6.22
C GLY A 36 -5.60 -9.46 5.14
N ALA A 37 -4.65 -8.55 5.29
CA ALA A 37 -3.43 -8.51 4.48
C ALA A 37 -2.21 -8.59 5.39
N VAL A 38 -1.31 -9.53 5.12
CA VAL A 38 0.06 -9.48 5.64
C VAL A 38 0.79 -8.39 4.86
N CYS A 39 1.40 -7.47 5.60
CA CYS A 39 2.11 -6.33 5.06
C CYS A 39 3.53 -6.32 5.59
N GLN A 40 4.44 -5.79 4.80
CA GLN A 40 5.84 -5.58 5.17
C GLN A 40 6.15 -4.09 5.21
N LYS A 41 7.04 -3.67 6.12
CA LYS A 41 7.55 -2.29 6.14
C LYS A 41 8.59 -2.09 5.05
N MET A 42 8.68 -0.84 4.60
CA MET A 42 9.63 -0.39 3.60
C MET A 42 10.51 0.72 4.18
N GLU A 43 11.69 0.90 3.63
CA GLU A 43 12.52 2.09 3.81
C GLU A 43 12.75 2.82 2.49
N LEU A 44 13.18 4.08 2.56
CA LEU A 44 13.48 4.88 1.37
C LEU A 44 14.90 4.57 0.91
N GLY A 45 15.03 3.93 -0.24
CA GLY A 45 16.30 3.74 -0.94
C GLY A 45 16.63 4.91 -1.88
N ASP A 46 17.47 4.61 -2.86
CA ASP A 46 17.90 5.58 -3.87
C ASP A 46 16.74 6.10 -4.74
N LEU A 47 16.93 7.29 -5.31
CA LEU A 47 15.99 7.89 -6.24
C LEU A 47 15.93 7.09 -7.56
N ASP A 48 14.72 6.83 -8.03
CA ASP A 48 14.48 6.31 -9.37
C ASP A 48 14.56 7.40 -10.45
N SER A 49 14.33 7.02 -11.71
CA SER A 49 14.37 7.93 -12.88
C SER A 49 13.30 9.04 -12.83
N THR A 50 12.28 8.91 -12.00
CA THR A 50 11.23 9.92 -11.79
C THR A 50 11.56 10.88 -10.63
N GLY A 51 12.66 10.64 -9.91
CA GLY A 51 13.02 11.35 -8.70
C GLY A 51 12.25 10.87 -7.46
N ARG A 52 11.56 9.73 -7.54
CA ARG A 52 10.90 9.11 -6.40
C ARG A 52 11.86 8.12 -5.73
N PRO A 53 12.03 8.14 -4.39
CA PRO A 53 12.82 7.12 -3.71
C PRO A 53 12.18 5.74 -3.91
N ARG A 54 13.00 4.74 -4.24
CA ARG A 54 12.54 3.35 -4.33
C ARG A 54 12.22 2.82 -2.94
N PRO A 55 11.08 2.13 -2.75
CA PRO A 55 10.83 1.41 -1.51
C PRO A 55 11.72 0.16 -1.45
N ILE A 56 12.45 -0.03 -0.35
CA ILE A 56 13.25 -1.23 -0.08
C ILE A 56 12.60 -1.99 1.08
N PRO A 57 12.33 -3.30 0.95
CA PRO A 57 11.80 -4.13 2.04
C PRO A 57 12.67 -4.08 3.29
N LEU A 58 12.04 -3.95 4.45
CA LEU A 58 12.69 -4.11 5.74
C LEU A 58 12.47 -5.55 6.24
N ASP A 59 13.56 -6.26 6.52
CA ASP A 59 13.49 -7.64 7.02
C ASP A 59 12.83 -7.72 8.41
N ASP A 60 12.17 -8.85 8.69
CA ASP A 60 11.49 -9.15 9.96
C ASP A 60 10.50 -8.06 10.44
N SER A 61 9.84 -7.41 9.48
CA SER A 61 8.95 -6.26 9.71
C SER A 61 7.49 -6.54 9.36
N GLU A 62 7.14 -7.80 9.14
CA GLU A 62 5.83 -8.23 8.73
C GLU A 62 4.79 -8.04 9.84
N PHE A 63 3.61 -7.58 9.45
CA PHE A 63 2.46 -7.41 10.34
C PHE A 63 1.15 -7.59 9.58
N GLN A 64 0.10 -7.99 10.28
CA GLN A 64 -1.22 -8.17 9.69
C GLN A 64 -2.10 -6.92 9.87
N ILE A 65 -2.84 -6.58 8.82
CA ILE A 65 -3.95 -5.64 8.86
C ILE A 65 -5.23 -6.47 8.64
N GLU A 66 -6.09 -6.53 9.67
CA GLU A 66 -7.39 -7.18 9.57
C GLU A 66 -8.34 -6.34 8.71
N THR A 67 -8.97 -6.96 7.71
CA THR A 67 -9.95 -6.32 6.84
C THR A 67 -10.78 -7.38 6.11
N ASP A 68 -12.05 -7.06 5.84
CA ASP A 68 -12.95 -7.91 5.06
C ASP A 68 -12.88 -7.61 3.55
N TYR A 69 -12.33 -6.45 3.19
CA TYR A 69 -12.27 -5.95 1.82
C TYR A 69 -10.91 -5.37 1.46
N VAL A 70 -10.53 -5.54 0.19
CA VAL A 70 -9.33 -4.97 -0.41
C VAL A 70 -9.72 -4.30 -1.72
N ILE A 71 -9.23 -3.07 -1.93
CA ILE A 71 -9.36 -2.34 -3.19
C ILE A 71 -7.95 -2.08 -3.70
N GLU A 72 -7.60 -2.70 -4.83
CA GLU A 72 -6.30 -2.47 -5.48
C GLU A 72 -6.32 -1.18 -6.29
N ALA A 73 -5.55 -0.20 -5.82
CA ALA A 73 -5.39 1.12 -6.46
C ALA A 73 -3.94 1.35 -6.94
N ILE A 74 -3.32 0.31 -7.50
CA ILE A 74 -1.89 0.30 -7.90
C ILE A 74 -1.64 0.81 -9.33
N GLY A 75 -2.69 1.26 -10.02
CA GLY A 75 -2.64 1.67 -11.42
C GLY A 75 -3.44 0.73 -12.32
N GLN A 76 -3.45 1.04 -13.61
CA GLN A 76 -4.11 0.25 -14.65
C GLN A 76 -3.22 0.23 -15.88
N ASP A 77 -3.30 -0.84 -16.66
CA ASP A 77 -2.61 -0.96 -17.95
C ASP A 77 -3.59 -1.44 -19.02
N THR A 78 -3.26 -1.23 -20.29
CA THR A 78 -4.09 -1.68 -21.41
C THR A 78 -3.87 -3.16 -21.67
N ASP A 79 -4.94 -3.90 -21.92
CA ASP A 79 -4.83 -5.28 -22.40
C ASP A 79 -4.32 -5.29 -23.84
N ILE A 80 -3.14 -5.88 -24.05
CA ILE A 80 -2.45 -5.97 -25.35
C ILE A 80 -2.52 -7.38 -25.96
N SER A 81 -3.36 -8.27 -25.42
CA SER A 81 -3.55 -9.64 -25.92
C SER A 81 -4.32 -9.76 -27.23
#